data_AF-Q0EXU2-F1
#
_entry.id   AF-Q0EXU2-F1
#
_cell.length_a   1.000
_cell.length_b   1.000
_cell.length_c   1.000
_cell.angle_alpha   90.00
_cell.angle_beta   90.00
_cell.angle_gamma   90.00
#
_symmetry.space_group_name_H-M   'P 1'
#
loop_
_entity.id
_entity.type
_entity.pdbx_description
1 polymer ?
#
loop_
_entity_poly.entity_id
_entity_poly.type
_entity_poly.pdbx_seq_one_letter_code
_entity_poly.pdbx_strand_id
1 'polypeptide(L)'
;MSNVQTLPGAFPLHEDKDFLTESEWVIFKLLCRPVSSFADSDAAELSAATGNQVTPERCDELIRITRIHQLAGLGSWISRILAQAGLSERDMLELSPDTITDRVNRKLGYRLCNDATSRALAALQQQWINSNTAQQH
;
A
#
# COMPACT_ATOMS: atom_id res chain seq x y z
N MET A 1 17.20 -4.60 9.37
CA MET A 1 17.17 -4.30 7.93
C MET A 1 16.73 -5.56 7.22
N SER A 2 15.47 -5.62 6.77
CA SER A 2 14.98 -6.79 6.03
C SER A 2 15.65 -6.80 4.67
N ASN A 3 16.59 -7.74 4.45
CA ASN A 3 17.17 -8.03 3.14
C ASN A 3 16.07 -8.65 2.26
N VAL A 4 15.17 -7.82 1.75
CA VAL A 4 14.21 -8.21 0.70
C VAL A 4 15.00 -8.27 -0.59
N GLN A 5 15.71 -9.39 -0.80
CA GLN A 5 16.28 -9.71 -2.10
C GLN A 5 15.13 -9.80 -3.09
N THR A 6 15.13 -8.94 -4.10
CA THR A 6 14.28 -9.06 -5.28
C THR A 6 14.51 -10.44 -5.87
N LEU A 7 13.54 -11.35 -5.70
CA LEU A 7 13.55 -12.63 -6.38
C LEU A 7 13.61 -12.35 -7.90
N PRO A 8 14.54 -12.95 -8.66
CA PRO A 8 14.63 -12.71 -10.09
C PRO A 8 13.28 -12.92 -10.78
N GLY A 9 12.83 -11.91 -11.50
CA GLY A 9 11.55 -11.92 -12.22
C GLY A 9 10.31 -11.58 -11.38
N ALA A 10 10.41 -11.38 -10.06
CA ALA A 10 9.29 -10.87 -9.25
C ALA A 10 9.08 -9.36 -9.50
N PHE A 11 7.84 -8.91 -9.31
CA PHE A 11 7.55 -7.48 -9.25
C PHE A 11 8.32 -6.85 -8.07
N PRO A 12 8.91 -5.65 -8.20
CA PRO A 12 9.71 -5.03 -7.15
C PRO A 12 8.82 -4.51 -6.01
N LEU A 13 8.54 -5.39 -5.04
CA LEU A 13 7.65 -5.08 -3.91
C LEU A 13 8.15 -3.94 -3.03
N HIS A 14 9.45 -3.65 -2.99
CA HIS A 14 10.05 -2.64 -2.12
C HIS A 14 10.26 -1.27 -2.79
N GLU A 15 9.95 -1.13 -4.09
CA GLU A 15 10.26 0.09 -4.84
C GLU A 15 9.26 1.21 -4.50
N ASP A 16 9.81 2.39 -4.22
CA ASP A 16 9.04 3.61 -3.96
C ASP A 16 8.86 4.42 -5.26
N LYS A 17 7.63 4.88 -5.46
CA LYS A 17 7.25 5.86 -6.50
C LYS A 17 6.27 6.89 -5.93
N ASP A 18 6.29 8.08 -6.51
CA ASP A 18 5.29 9.10 -6.19
C ASP A 18 3.88 8.59 -6.56
N PHE A 19 2.96 8.69 -5.59
CA PHE A 19 1.58 8.29 -5.77
C PHE A 19 0.59 9.45 -5.64
N LEU A 20 1.09 10.63 -5.27
CA LEU A 20 0.37 11.89 -5.39
C LEU A 20 0.62 12.49 -6.77
N THR A 21 -0.40 13.10 -7.33
CA THR A 21 -0.24 14.05 -8.44
C THR A 21 0.42 15.34 -7.92
N GLU A 22 0.99 16.15 -8.81
CA GLU A 22 1.60 17.42 -8.42
C GLU A 22 0.60 18.36 -7.71
N SER A 23 -0.65 18.42 -8.18
CA SER A 23 -1.69 19.22 -7.55
C SER A 23 -2.05 18.73 -6.15
N GLU A 24 -2.25 17.41 -5.97
CA GLU A 24 -2.50 16.81 -4.66
C GLU A 24 -1.34 17.10 -3.70
N TRP A 25 -0.10 16.93 -4.16
CA TRP A 25 1.09 17.21 -3.37
C TRP A 25 1.15 18.67 -2.91
N VAL A 26 0.89 19.63 -3.81
CA VAL A 26 0.84 21.07 -3.45
C VAL A 26 -0.25 21.33 -2.41
N ILE A 27 -1.46 20.80 -2.62
CA ILE A 27 -2.59 20.98 -1.69
C ILE A 27 -2.22 20.49 -0.28
N PHE A 28 -1.76 19.25 -0.16
CA PHE A 28 -1.43 18.68 1.16
C PHE A 28 -0.23 19.36 1.82
N LYS A 29 0.73 19.83 1.02
CA LYS A 29 1.86 20.61 1.52
C LYS A 29 1.43 21.96 2.10
N LEU A 30 0.50 22.67 1.46
CA LEU A 30 -0.05 23.93 1.96
C LEU A 30 -0.86 23.74 3.25
N LEU A 31 -1.49 22.57 3.42
CA LEU A 31 -2.18 22.19 4.65
C LEU A 31 -1.24 21.71 5.76
N CYS A 32 0.07 21.71 5.54
CA CYS A 32 1.07 21.17 6.45
C CYS A 32 0.78 19.72 6.88
N ARG A 33 0.13 18.92 6.03
CA ARG A 33 -0.19 17.52 6.30
C ARG A 33 0.83 16.61 5.60
N PRO A 34 1.80 16.02 6.32
CA PRO A 34 2.73 15.08 5.72
C PRO A 34 1.98 13.81 5.31
N VAL A 35 2.42 13.18 4.22
CA VAL A 35 1.79 11.97 3.66
C VAL A 35 1.69 10.84 4.69
N SER A 36 2.69 10.71 5.57
CA SER A 36 2.69 9.70 6.64
C SER A 36 1.53 9.86 7.62
N SER A 37 0.94 11.05 7.80
CA SER A 37 -0.19 11.26 8.72
C SER A 37 -1.54 10.88 8.11
N PHE A 38 -1.59 10.52 6.82
CA PHE A 38 -2.85 10.13 6.20
C PHE A 38 -3.38 8.83 6.80
N ALA A 39 -2.51 7.91 7.22
CA ALA A 39 -2.91 6.61 7.77
C ALA A 39 -3.91 6.73 8.94
N ASP A 40 -3.83 7.81 9.72
CA ASP A 40 -4.68 8.05 10.89
C ASP A 40 -5.87 8.98 10.60
N SER A 41 -6.05 9.41 9.35
CA SER A 41 -7.09 10.35 8.96
C SER A 41 -8.40 9.64 8.58
N ASP A 42 -9.50 10.37 8.70
CA ASP A 42 -10.78 10.03 8.04
C ASP A 42 -10.83 10.63 6.62
N ALA A 43 -11.42 9.90 5.68
CA ALA A 43 -11.45 10.31 4.28
C ALA A 43 -12.30 11.56 4.02
N ALA A 44 -13.44 11.69 4.69
CA ALA A 44 -14.32 12.84 4.54
C ALA A 44 -13.71 14.08 5.20
N GLU A 45 -13.10 13.92 6.38
CA GLU A 45 -12.37 15.00 7.05
C GLU A 45 -11.16 15.47 6.23
N LEU A 46 -10.39 14.54 5.66
CA LEU A 46 -9.23 14.85 4.85
C LEU A 46 -9.64 15.60 3.57
N SER A 47 -10.71 15.15 2.90
CA SER A 47 -11.31 15.85 1.76
C SER A 47 -11.74 17.27 2.15
N ALA A 48 -12.48 17.42 3.24
CA ALA A 48 -12.96 18.72 3.72
C ALA A 48 -11.80 19.68 4.01
N ALA A 49 -10.70 19.19 4.59
CA ALA A 49 -9.49 19.98 4.84
C ALA A 49 -8.86 20.51 3.54
N THR A 50 -9.02 19.82 2.41
CA THR A 50 -8.58 20.31 1.09
C THR A 50 -9.52 21.34 0.46
N GLY A 51 -10.61 21.72 1.14
CA GLY A 51 -11.70 22.47 0.52
C GLY A 51 -12.41 21.65 -0.56
N ASN A 52 -12.44 20.32 -0.42
CA ASN A 52 -12.98 19.35 -1.37
C ASN A 52 -12.29 19.36 -2.75
N GLN A 53 -11.04 19.82 -2.83
CA GLN A 53 -10.23 19.74 -4.05
C GLN A 53 -9.73 18.31 -4.32
N VAL A 54 -9.57 17.52 -3.25
CA VAL A 54 -9.35 16.08 -3.33
C VAL A 54 -10.61 15.39 -2.82
N THR A 55 -11.21 14.55 -3.65
CA THR A 55 -12.48 13.87 -3.33
C THR A 55 -12.32 12.87 -2.17
N PRO A 56 -13.37 12.60 -1.38
CA PRO A 56 -13.33 11.59 -0.32
C PRO A 56 -12.85 10.21 -0.80
N GLU A 57 -13.25 9.77 -1.99
CA GLU A 57 -12.86 8.48 -2.56
C GLU A 57 -11.34 8.41 -2.82
N ARG A 58 -10.77 9.51 -3.30
CA ARG A 58 -9.32 9.63 -3.50
C ARG A 58 -8.59 9.74 -2.16
N CYS A 59 -9.13 10.47 -1.19
CA CYS A 59 -8.58 10.50 0.17
C CYS A 59 -8.56 9.10 0.79
N ASP A 60 -9.64 8.33 0.66
CA ASP A 60 -9.70 6.93 1.10
C ASP A 60 -8.62 6.06 0.41
N GLU A 61 -8.44 6.22 -0.90
CA GLU A 61 -7.35 5.54 -1.61
C GLU A 61 -5.98 5.93 -1.04
N LEU A 62 -5.69 7.22 -0.84
CA LEU A 62 -4.43 7.70 -0.28
C LEU A 62 -4.18 7.17 1.14
N ILE A 63 -5.21 7.11 1.97
CA ILE A 63 -5.17 6.52 3.31
C ILE A 63 -4.81 5.03 3.21
N ARG A 64 -5.47 4.28 2.32
CA ARG A 64 -5.14 2.85 2.10
C ARG A 64 -3.73 2.64 1.59
N ILE A 65 -3.25 3.47 0.65
CA ILE A 65 -1.86 3.40 0.17
C ILE A 65 -0.88 3.58 1.31
N THR A 66 -1.10 4.59 2.16
CA THR A 66 -0.21 4.89 3.28
C THR A 66 -0.22 3.82 4.35
N ARG A 67 -1.39 3.25 4.69
CA ARG A 67 -1.48 2.11 5.62
C ARG A 67 -0.78 0.86 5.10
N ILE A 68 -0.96 0.52 3.81
CA ILE A 68 -0.27 -0.63 3.21
C ILE A 68 1.24 -0.40 3.18
N HIS A 69 1.70 0.81 2.86
CA HIS A 69 3.13 1.15 2.81
C HIS A 69 3.81 1.10 4.19
N GLN A 70 3.06 1.25 5.29
CA GLN A 70 3.60 1.06 6.64
C GLN A 70 3.98 -0.40 6.93
N LEU A 71 3.52 -1.38 6.13
CA LEU A 71 3.95 -2.76 6.24
C LEU A 71 5.39 -2.91 5.75
N ALA A 72 6.27 -3.33 6.66
CA ALA A 72 7.70 -3.44 6.40
C ALA A 72 8.00 -4.29 5.16
N GLY A 73 8.76 -3.73 4.20
CA GLY A 73 9.14 -4.40 2.96
C GLY A 73 8.26 -4.08 1.75
N LEU A 74 7.15 -3.34 1.92
CA LEU A 74 6.37 -2.81 0.81
C LEU A 74 6.73 -1.35 0.53
N GLY A 75 7.15 -1.07 -0.70
CA GLY A 75 7.33 0.27 -1.22
C GLY A 75 6.00 0.91 -1.60
N SER A 76 6.00 2.23 -1.84
CA SER A 76 4.79 2.97 -2.17
C SER A 76 4.20 2.57 -3.54
N TRP A 77 5.01 2.01 -4.46
CA TRP A 77 4.54 1.64 -5.78
C TRP A 77 3.56 0.46 -5.74
N ILE A 78 3.94 -0.64 -5.07
CA ILE A 78 3.04 -1.78 -4.93
C ILE A 78 1.87 -1.45 -4.01
N SER A 79 2.09 -0.64 -2.97
CA SER A 79 1.04 -0.17 -2.06
C SER A 79 -0.08 0.56 -2.81
N ARG A 80 0.29 1.41 -3.77
CA ARG A 80 -0.66 2.05 -4.71
C ARG A 80 -1.46 1.02 -5.51
N ILE A 81 -0.78 0.06 -6.13
CA ILE A 81 -1.42 -0.95 -6.98
C ILE A 81 -2.40 -1.82 -6.16
N LEU A 82 -2.01 -2.20 -4.95
CA LEU A 82 -2.85 -2.97 -4.02
C LEU A 82 -4.11 -2.17 -3.62
N ALA A 83 -3.96 -0.91 -3.23
CA ALA A 83 -5.08 -0.05 -2.87
C ALA A 83 -6.07 0.15 -4.05
N GLN A 84 -5.55 0.33 -5.27
CA GLN A 84 -6.35 0.44 -6.49
C GLN A 84 -7.10 -0.85 -6.84
N ALA A 85 -6.56 -2.01 -6.44
CA ALA A 85 -7.22 -3.31 -6.51
C ALA A 85 -8.28 -3.52 -5.39
N GLY A 86 -8.52 -2.50 -4.55
CA GLY A 86 -9.51 -2.57 -3.47
C GLY A 86 -9.01 -3.28 -2.22
N LEU A 87 -7.70 -3.53 -2.12
CA LEU A 87 -7.10 -4.19 -0.96
C LEU A 87 -6.77 -3.18 0.14
N SER A 88 -6.78 -3.65 1.37
CA SER A 88 -6.40 -2.95 2.59
C SER A 88 -5.16 -3.58 3.23
N GLU A 89 -4.58 -2.90 4.22
CA GLU A 89 -3.53 -3.45 5.08
C GLU A 89 -3.99 -4.72 5.82
N ARG A 90 -5.28 -4.79 6.17
CA ARG A 90 -5.88 -5.97 6.80
C ARG A 90 -5.91 -7.17 5.85
N ASP A 91 -6.28 -6.95 4.59
CA ASP A 91 -6.24 -8.00 3.57
C ASP A 91 -4.83 -8.58 3.40
N MET A 92 -3.79 -7.76 3.60
CA MET A 92 -2.40 -8.22 3.54
C MET A 92 -2.03 -9.20 4.65
N LEU A 93 -2.80 -9.25 5.74
CA LEU A 93 -2.58 -10.17 6.86
C LEU A 93 -3.52 -11.38 6.81
N GLU A 94 -4.71 -11.22 6.24
CA GLU A 94 -5.78 -12.22 6.29
C GLU A 94 -5.91 -13.06 5.01
N LEU A 95 -5.57 -12.51 3.84
CA LEU A 95 -5.71 -13.21 2.56
C LEU A 95 -4.42 -13.95 2.19
N SER A 96 -4.58 -15.05 1.43
CA SER A 96 -3.42 -15.73 0.86
C SER A 96 -2.70 -14.85 -0.18
N PRO A 97 -1.36 -14.97 -0.32
CA PRO A 97 -0.58 -14.23 -1.32
C PRO A 97 -1.10 -14.40 -2.74
N ASP A 98 -1.55 -15.60 -3.09
CA ASP A 98 -2.13 -15.90 -4.41
C ASP A 98 -3.45 -15.16 -4.62
N THR A 99 -4.31 -15.07 -3.59
CA THR A 99 -5.56 -14.29 -3.69
C THR A 99 -5.29 -12.81 -3.89
N ILE A 100 -4.28 -12.27 -3.18
CA ILE A 100 -3.88 -10.86 -3.29
C ILE A 100 -3.36 -10.55 -4.70
N THR A 101 -2.42 -11.35 -5.19
CA THR A 101 -1.81 -11.17 -6.51
C THR A 101 -2.80 -11.38 -7.64
N ASP A 102 -3.74 -12.32 -7.51
CA ASP A 102 -4.84 -12.52 -8.45
C ASP A 102 -5.76 -11.29 -8.53
N ARG A 103 -6.14 -10.71 -7.39
CA ARG A 103 -6.99 -9.50 -7.38
C ARG A 103 -6.31 -8.34 -8.10
N VAL A 104 -5.00 -8.16 -7.87
CA VAL A 104 -4.20 -7.16 -8.59
C VAL A 104 -4.22 -7.42 -10.10
N ASN A 105 -3.90 -8.64 -10.52
CA ASN A 105 -3.87 -8.99 -11.94
C ASN A 105 -5.24 -8.79 -12.62
N ARG A 106 -6.34 -9.18 -11.95
CA ARG A 106 -7.70 -8.97 -12.45
C ARG A 106 -8.05 -7.49 -12.56
N LYS A 107 -7.66 -6.67 -11.57
CA LYS A 107 -7.88 -5.22 -11.61
C LYS A 107 -7.14 -4.57 -12.78
N LEU A 108 -5.91 -5.00 -13.06
CA LEU A 108 -5.07 -4.44 -14.10
C LEU A 108 -5.39 -4.97 -15.50
N GLY A 109 -6.03 -6.13 -15.61
CA GLY A 109 -6.32 -6.79 -16.88
C GLY A 109 -5.13 -7.51 -17.52
N TYR A 110 -4.00 -7.61 -16.82
CA TYR A 110 -2.80 -8.35 -17.24
C TYR A 110 -2.03 -8.89 -16.03
N ARG A 111 -1.13 -9.86 -16.28
CA ARG A 111 -0.34 -10.50 -15.23
C ARG A 111 0.87 -9.63 -14.85
N LEU A 112 0.68 -8.75 -13.87
CA LEU A 112 1.76 -7.98 -13.24
C LEU A 112 2.46 -8.82 -12.16
N CYS A 113 1.67 -9.42 -11.27
CA CYS A 113 2.15 -10.27 -10.19
C CYS A 113 2.22 -11.72 -10.69
N ASN A 114 3.43 -12.29 -10.69
CA ASN A 114 3.64 -13.69 -11.06
C ASN A 114 3.90 -14.54 -9.80
N ASP A 115 4.21 -15.81 -10.00
CA ASP A 115 4.43 -16.75 -8.90
C ASP A 115 5.63 -16.37 -8.03
N ALA A 116 6.63 -15.68 -8.61
CA ALA A 116 7.75 -15.13 -7.86
C ALA A 116 7.29 -13.96 -6.97
N THR A 117 6.40 -13.09 -7.44
CA THR A 117 5.75 -12.06 -6.63
C THR A 117 4.93 -12.67 -5.49
N SER A 118 4.13 -13.71 -5.75
CA SER A 118 3.36 -14.41 -4.70
C SER A 118 4.26 -14.98 -3.62
N ARG A 119 5.37 -15.63 -3.99
CA ARG A 119 6.34 -16.15 -3.01
C ARG A 119 7.03 -15.05 -2.21
N ALA A 120 7.40 -13.95 -2.86
CA ALA A 120 7.98 -12.80 -2.17
C ALA A 120 6.99 -12.19 -1.16
N LEU A 121 5.73 -12.04 -1.54
CA LEU A 121 4.67 -11.56 -0.66
C LEU A 121 4.41 -12.54 0.50
N ALA A 122 4.42 -13.85 0.25
CA ALA A 122 4.31 -14.87 1.29
C ALA A 122 5.42 -14.74 2.35
N ALA A 123 6.66 -14.49 1.91
CA ALA A 123 7.78 -14.29 2.82
C ALA A 123 7.60 -13.04 3.70
N LEU A 124 7.07 -11.95 3.13
CA LEU A 124 6.74 -10.74 3.89
C LEU A 124 5.63 -10.98 4.91
N GLN A 125 4.54 -11.66 4.52
CA GLN A 125 3.46 -12.01 5.44
C GLN A 125 3.95 -12.81 6.65
N GLN A 126 4.82 -13.80 6.43
CA GLN A 126 5.41 -14.56 7.54
C GLN A 126 6.23 -13.68 8.48
N GLN A 127 6.98 -12.71 7.95
CA GLN A 127 7.73 -11.76 8.78
C GLN A 127 6.80 -10.90 9.64
N TRP A 128 5.68 -10.41 9.08
CA TRP A 128 4.72 -9.59 9.83
C TRP A 128 4.02 -10.39 10.94
N ILE A 129 3.58 -11.61 10.64
CA ILE A 129 2.94 -12.51 11.62
C ILE A 129 3.90 -12.80 12.76
N ASN A 130 5.14 -13.19 12.47
CA ASN A 130 6.15 -13.48 13.47
C ASN A 130 6.50 -12.25 14.33
N SER A 131 6.55 -11.06 13.72
CA SER A 131 6.82 -9.81 14.46
C SER A 131 5.67 -9.45 15.41
N ASN A 132 4.42 -9.65 14.98
CA ASN A 132 3.24 -9.40 15.82
C ASN A 132 3.16 -10.39 16.98
N THR A 133 3.49 -11.67 16.77
CA THR A 133 3.53 -12.67 17.85
C THR A 133 4.66 -12.38 18.84
N ALA A 134 5.83 -11.93 18.38
CA ALA A 134 6.97 -11.61 19.24
C ALA A 134 6.74 -10.38 20.13
N GLN A 135 5.86 -9.44 19.73
CA GLN A 135 5.50 -8.27 20.56
C GLN A 135 4.47 -8.57 21.66
N GLN A 136 3.87 -9.77 21.65
CA GLN A 136 2.86 -10.18 22.64
C GLN A 136 3.44 -11.05 23.77
N HIS A 137 4.74 -11.34 23.73
CA HIS A 137 5.49 -12.11 24.74
C HIS A 137 6.57 -11.24 25.40
#